data_AF-A0A9C9DGH4-F1
#
_entry.id   AF-A0A9C9DGH4-F1
#
_cell.length_a   1.000
_cell.length_b   1.000
_cell.length_c   1.000
_cell.angle_alpha   90.00
_cell.angle_beta   90.00
_cell.angle_gamma   90.00
#
_symmetry.space_group_name_H-M   'P 1'
#
loop_
_entity.id
_entity.type
_entity.pdbx_description
1 polymer ?
#
loop_
_entity_poly.entity_id
_entity_poly.type
_entity_poly.pdbx_seq_one_letter_code
_entity_poly.pdbx_strand_id
1 'polypeptide(L)'
;MDVVTLGELLVDMFPAELGRRLVEVSAFRPKPGGAPANVAVAVARLGRQSAFIGKVGDEAFGHYLVDVLRREGVETRGVRFDPEARTTMAFIAMPD
;
A
#
# COMPACT_ATOMS: atom_id res chain seq x y z
N MET A 1 4.15 -12.97 17.33
CA MET A 1 4.40 -12.40 15.99
C MET A 1 5.38 -13.33 15.29
N ASP A 2 5.03 -13.84 14.11
CA ASP A 2 5.88 -14.78 13.37
C ASP A 2 6.75 -14.05 12.33
N VAL A 3 6.17 -13.04 11.66
CA VAL A 3 6.87 -12.22 10.66
C VAL A 3 6.62 -10.75 10.94
N VAL A 4 7.67 -9.93 10.85
CA VAL A 4 7.56 -8.47 10.83
C VAL A 4 8.18 -7.98 9.53
N THR A 5 7.44 -7.17 8.78
CA THR A 5 7.96 -6.50 7.60
C THR A 5 8.14 -5.02 7.87
N LEU A 6 9.13 -4.41 7.21
CA LEU A 6 9.45 -2.99 7.33
C LEU A 6 9.62 -2.43 5.92
N GLY A 7 8.97 -1.29 5.65
CA GLY A 7 9.24 -0.52 4.45
C GLY A 7 8.07 0.38 4.07
N GLU A 8 7.83 0.51 2.78
CA GLU A 8 6.84 1.41 2.23
C GLU A 8 5.42 0.83 2.23
N LEU A 9 4.46 1.73 2.44
CA LEU A 9 3.03 1.50 2.30
C LEU A 9 2.51 2.66 1.43
N LEU A 10 1.99 2.34 0.25
CA LEU A 10 1.69 3.32 -0.79
C LEU A 10 0.41 2.97 -1.55
N VAL A 11 -0.05 3.90 -2.39
CA VAL A 11 -1.14 3.67 -3.33
C VAL A 11 -0.57 3.39 -4.71
N ASP A 12 -0.87 2.22 -5.26
CA ASP A 12 -0.64 1.91 -6.67
C ASP A 12 -1.81 2.45 -7.50
N MET A 13 -1.51 3.38 -8.40
CA MET A 13 -2.45 3.97 -9.35
C MET A 13 -2.40 3.15 -10.63
N PHE A 14 -3.32 2.18 -10.75
CA PHE A 14 -3.43 1.31 -11.92
C PHE A 14 -4.13 2.03 -13.08
N PRO A 15 -3.62 1.95 -14.32
CA PRO A 15 -4.22 2.64 -15.45
C PRO A 15 -5.56 2.00 -15.81
N ALA A 16 -6.54 2.82 -16.19
CA ALA A 16 -7.82 2.33 -16.69
C ALA A 16 -7.71 1.76 -18.12
N GLU A 17 -6.63 2.09 -18.82
CA GLU A 17 -6.37 1.76 -20.22
C GLU A 17 -4.99 1.11 -20.34
N LEU A 18 -4.92 -0.08 -20.94
CA LEU A 18 -3.67 -0.81 -21.20
C LEU A 18 -3.11 -0.45 -22.59
N GLY A 19 -1.84 -0.75 -22.84
CA GLY A 19 -1.19 -0.54 -24.14
C GLY A 19 -0.92 0.93 -24.47
N ARG A 20 -1.12 1.84 -23.51
CA ARG A 20 -0.87 3.28 -23.65
C ARG A 20 0.37 3.72 -22.90
N ARG A 21 1.07 4.74 -23.41
CA ARG A 21 2.12 5.38 -22.64
C ARG A 21 1.49 6.06 -21.42
N LEU A 22 2.23 6.12 -20.31
CA LEU A 22 1.70 6.63 -19.05
C LEU A 22 1.08 8.03 -19.17
N VAL A 23 1.68 8.90 -20.00
CA VAL A 23 1.22 10.27 -20.24
C VAL A 23 -0.08 10.37 -21.07
N GLU A 24 -0.52 9.26 -21.67
CA GLU A 24 -1.73 9.17 -22.51
C GLU A 24 -2.91 8.52 -21.76
N VAL A 25 -2.67 7.97 -20.57
CA VAL A 25 -3.70 7.35 -19.74
C VAL A 25 -4.61 8.44 -19.17
N SER A 26 -5.92 8.33 -19.42
CA SER A 26 -6.88 9.36 -19.01
C SER A 26 -7.40 9.20 -17.58
N ALA A 27 -7.27 8.02 -16.99
CA ALA A 27 -7.76 7.71 -15.65
C ALA A 27 -6.96 6.61 -14.96
N PHE A 28 -6.91 6.69 -13.62
CA PHE A 28 -6.25 5.71 -12.76
C PHE A 28 -7.18 5.23 -11.64
N ARG A 29 -7.01 3.98 -11.24
CA ARG A 29 -7.74 3.34 -10.13
C ARG A 29 -6.77 3.09 -8.97
N PRO A 30 -7.01 3.68 -7.78
CA PRO A 30 -6.14 3.47 -6.63
C PRO A 30 -6.27 2.03 -6.10
N LYS A 31 -5.14 1.45 -5.70
CA LYS A 31 -5.03 0.15 -5.04
C LYS A 31 -4.03 0.24 -3.88
N PRO A 32 -4.25 -0.43 -2.75
CA PRO A 32 -3.21 -0.60 -1.74
C PRO A 32 -1.99 -1.32 -2.33
N GLY A 33 -0.80 -0.80 -2.05
CA GLY A 33 0.47 -1.31 -2.55
C GLY A 33 1.60 -1.23 -1.52
N GLY A 34 2.80 -1.59 -1.95
CA GLY A 34 4.00 -1.73 -1.12
C GLY A 34 4.38 -3.20 -0.92
N ALA A 35 5.59 -3.58 -1.32
CA ALA A 35 6.00 -4.98 -1.29
C ALA A 35 6.03 -5.57 0.13
N PRO A 36 6.54 -4.87 1.16
CA PRO A 36 6.56 -5.40 2.52
C PRO A 36 5.15 -5.51 3.14
N ALA A 37 4.24 -4.60 2.76
CA ALA A 37 2.84 -4.65 3.16
C ALA A 37 2.12 -5.88 2.56
N ASN A 38 2.33 -6.13 1.26
CA ASN A 38 1.78 -7.30 0.57
C ASN A 38 2.26 -8.62 1.19
N VAL A 39 3.53 -8.70 1.60
CA VAL A 39 4.06 -9.87 2.30
C VAL A 39 3.39 -10.05 3.67
N ALA A 40 3.22 -8.98 4.46
CA ALA A 40 2.55 -9.08 5.75
C ALA A 40 1.10 -9.58 5.63
N VAL A 41 0.36 -9.08 4.63
CA VAL A 41 -1.01 -9.53 4.32
C VAL A 41 -1.01 -11.00 3.90
N ALA A 42 -0.08 -11.43 3.04
CA ALA A 42 0.02 -12.83 2.62
C ALA A 42 0.27 -13.76 3.82
N VAL A 43 1.17 -13.39 4.73
CA VAL A 43 1.43 -14.15 5.96
C VAL A 43 0.17 -14.23 6.84
N ALA A 44 -0.56 -13.13 7.01
CA ALA A 44 -1.81 -13.11 7.78
C ALA A 44 -2.88 -14.04 7.16
N ARG A 45 -3.06 -13.98 5.83
CA ARG A 45 -3.98 -14.84 5.09
C ARG A 45 -3.63 -16.33 5.16
N LEU A 46 -2.36 -16.67 5.36
CA LEU A 46 -1.89 -18.03 5.61
C LEU A 46 -2.10 -18.50 7.06
N GLY A 47 -2.77 -17.72 7.90
CA GLY A 47 -3.11 -18.07 9.29
C GLY A 47 -1.95 -17.85 10.28
N ARG A 48 -0.94 -17.05 9.92
CA ARG A 48 0.21 -16.72 10.77
C ARG A 48 0.16 -15.28 11.26
N GLN A 49 0.84 -14.98 12.35
CA GLN A 49 0.86 -13.61 12.90
C GLN A 49 1.87 -12.74 12.15
N SER A 50 1.40 -11.64 11.56
CA SER A 50 2.27 -10.66 10.91
C SER A 50 2.09 -9.25 11.48
N ALA A 51 3.15 -8.43 11.35
CA ALA A 51 3.10 -7.00 11.60
C ALA A 51 3.84 -6.22 10.53
N PHE A 52 3.46 -4.95 10.40
CA PHE A 52 4.07 -4.01 9.47
C PHE A 52 4.59 -2.78 10.22
N ILE A 53 5.83 -2.38 9.91
CA ILE A 53 6.45 -1.13 10.34
C ILE A 53 6.62 -0.26 9.11
N GLY A 54 6.20 0.99 9.19
CA GLY A 54 6.31 1.94 8.08
C GLY A 54 5.77 3.31 8.44
N LYS A 55 5.68 4.19 7.45
CA LYS A 55 5.16 5.54 7.62
C LYS A 55 4.27 5.90 6.42
N VAL A 56 3.14 6.53 6.71
CA VAL A 56 2.21 7.09 5.71
C VAL A 56 1.90 8.54 6.07
N GLY A 57 1.31 9.30 5.16
CA GLY A 57 0.84 10.65 5.48
C GLY A 57 -0.39 10.62 6.40
N ASP A 58 -0.56 11.66 7.22
CA ASP A 58 -1.76 11.88 8.01
C ASP A 58 -2.89 12.48 7.14
N GLU A 59 -3.33 11.69 6.15
CA GLU A 59 -4.40 12.04 5.24
C GLU A 59 -5.19 10.81 4.79
N ALA A 60 -6.23 11.01 3.97
CA ALA A 60 -7.22 9.99 3.62
C ALA A 60 -6.61 8.69 3.08
N PHE A 61 -5.61 8.75 2.20
CA PHE A 61 -4.96 7.54 1.69
C PHE A 61 -4.13 6.84 2.75
N GLY A 62 -3.39 7.56 3.58
CA GLY A 62 -2.63 6.97 4.69
C GLY A 62 -3.53 6.21 5.66
N HIS A 63 -4.64 6.83 6.09
CA HIS A 63 -5.64 6.17 6.95
C HIS A 63 -6.27 4.96 6.26
N TYR A 64 -6.64 5.09 4.98
CA TYR A 64 -7.18 3.99 4.19
C TYR A 64 -6.23 2.79 4.11
N LEU A 65 -4.94 3.00 3.84
CA LEU A 65 -3.96 1.92 3.72
C LEU A 65 -3.77 1.17 5.05
N VAL A 66 -3.70 1.90 6.17
CA VAL A 66 -3.57 1.29 7.49
C VAL A 66 -4.84 0.50 7.87
N ASP A 67 -6.01 1.00 7.51
CA ASP A 67 -7.27 0.28 7.73
C ASP A 67 -7.37 -1.00 6.89
N VAL A 68 -6.83 -1.01 5.67
CA VAL A 68 -6.71 -2.22 4.86
C VAL A 68 -5.83 -3.25 5.57
N LEU A 69 -4.64 -2.86 6.06
CA LEU A 69 -3.76 -3.77 6.81
C LEU A 69 -4.46 -4.36 8.04
N ARG A 70 -5.18 -3.53 8.81
CA ARG A 70 -5.95 -3.98 9.98
C ARG A 70 -7.04 -4.99 9.61
N ARG A 71 -7.78 -4.73 8.53
CA ARG A 71 -8.85 -5.63 8.03
C ARG A 71 -8.29 -6.97 7.57
N GLU A 72 -7.07 -6.99 7.04
CA GLU A 72 -6.36 -8.20 6.63
C GLU A 72 -5.69 -8.94 7.81
N GLY A 73 -5.85 -8.45 9.05
CA GLY A 73 -5.31 -9.09 10.25
C GLY A 73 -3.83 -8.79 10.53
N VAL A 74 -3.25 -7.78 9.88
CA VAL A 74 -1.87 -7.35 10.12
C VAL A 74 -1.83 -6.38 11.31
N GLU A 75 -0.89 -6.60 12.23
CA GLU A 75 -0.62 -5.68 13.33
C GLU A 75 0.07 -4.39 12.82
N THR A 76 -0.46 -3.23 13.23
CA THR A 76 -0.11 -1.91 12.67
C THR A 76 0.43 -0.91 13.70
N ARG A 77 0.66 -1.31 14.95
CA ARG A 77 1.30 -0.44 15.97
C ARG A 77 2.67 0.14 15.55
N GLY A 78 3.34 -0.50 14.59
CA GLY A 78 4.59 -0.03 14.00
C GLY A 78 4.43 1.07 12.94
N VAL A 79 3.20 1.43 12.55
CA VAL A 79 2.94 2.45 11.53
C VAL A 79 2.88 3.84 12.16
N ARG A 80 3.57 4.80 11.55
CA ARG A 80 3.49 6.23 11.91
C ARG A 80 2.73 7.01 10.84
N PHE A 81 1.94 7.97 11.32
CA PHE A 81 1.30 8.99 10.48
C PHE A 81 2.15 10.26 10.55
N ASP A 82 2.44 10.82 9.38
CA ASP A 82 3.25 12.02 9.23
C ASP A 82 2.37 13.20 8.79
N PRO A 83 2.23 14.26 9.61
CA PRO A 83 1.40 15.42 9.25
C PRO A 83 2.04 16.33 8.17
N GLU A 84 3.34 16.19 7.93
CA GLU A 84 4.10 17.04 6.99
C GLU A 84 4.33 16.35 5.63
N ALA A 85 4.39 15.02 5.61
CA ALA A 85 4.56 14.23 4.38
C ALA A 85 3.23 13.64 3.88
N ARG A 86 3.08 13.54 2.55
CA ARG A 86 1.93 12.85 1.93
C ARG A 86 2.24 11.38 1.68
N THR A 87 1.20 10.54 1.73
CA THR A 87 1.30 9.13 1.34
C THR A 87 1.75 9.00 -0.11
N THR A 88 2.76 8.16 -0.35
CA THR A 88 3.33 7.94 -1.69
C THR A 88 2.30 7.34 -2.64
N MET A 89 2.31 7.80 -3.89
CA MET A 89 1.55 7.21 -4.99
C MET A 89 2.51 6.74 -6.08
N ALA A 90 2.32 5.52 -6.56
CA ALA A 90 3.06 4.99 -7.70
C ALA A 90 2.12 4.87 -8.91
N PHE A 91 2.48 5.48 -10.04
CA PHE A 91 1.70 5.38 -11.27
C PHE A 91 2.23 4.21 -12.10
N ILE A 92 1.36 3.24 -12.36
CA ILE A 92 1.74 2.01 -13.07
C ILE A 92 1.56 2.23 -14.57
N ALA A 93 2.59 1.88 -15.34
CA ALA A 93 2.54 1.87 -16.81
C ALA A 93 2.56 0.42 -17.31
N MET A 94 1.64 0.08 -18.21
CA MET A 94 1.62 -1.20 -18.92
C MET A 94 1.53 -0.91 -20.43
N PRO A 95 2.63 -0.41 -21.04
CA PRO A 95 2.73 -0.30 -22.49
C PRO A 95 2.85 -1.71 -23.12
N ASP A 96 2.43 -1.83 -24.37
CA ASP A 96 2.59 -3.05 -25.17
C ASP A 96 4.08 -3.38 -25.44
#